data_AF-A0A7I8DIP5-F1
#
_entry.id   AF-A0A7I8DIP5-F1
#
_cell.length_a   1.000
_cell.length_b   1.000
_cell.length_c   1.000
_cell.angle_alpha   90.00
_cell.angle_beta   90.00
_cell.angle_gamma   90.00
#
_symmetry.space_group_name_H-M   'P 1'
#
loop_
_entity.id
_entity.type
_entity.pdbx_description
1 polymer ?
#
loop_
_entity_poly.entity_id
_entity_poly.type
_entity_poly.pdbx_seq_one_letter_code
_entity_poly.pdbx_strand_id
1 'polypeptide(L)'
;MKKIVVRNKILPIGYANSAFIEICKEKEYKSLQELLLDYDRSDVIKRLYSEDINNSNLEETDIYRLYQLAHESGEDNELFKIMYSVDDEFAVHLTENIYLYHMAVKKEEVYSLIVPWHYADSEKYIGDTWWEKDKEIIENLKSLSIIDFFRRYKGY
;
A
#
# COMPACT_ATOMS: atom_id res chain seq x y z
N MET A 1 -9.92 8.84 10.28
CA MET A 1 -9.24 8.72 8.98
C MET A 1 -9.36 7.27 8.50
N LYS A 2 -9.40 7.01 7.20
CA LYS A 2 -9.60 5.65 6.68
C LYS A 2 -8.35 4.81 6.92
N LYS A 3 -8.49 3.65 7.58
CA LYS A 3 -7.44 2.63 7.66
C LYS A 3 -7.38 1.87 6.34
N ILE A 4 -6.18 1.56 5.88
CA ILE A 4 -5.91 0.78 4.67
C ILE A 4 -4.91 -0.33 5.00
N VAL A 5 -4.98 -1.42 4.24
CA VAL A 5 -4.05 -2.55 4.35
C VAL A 5 -2.96 -2.36 3.30
N VAL A 6 -1.72 -2.22 3.74
CA VAL A 6 -0.56 -1.99 2.88
C VAL A 6 0.39 -3.17 3.01
N ARG A 7 0.86 -3.69 1.88
CA ARG A 7 1.85 -4.76 1.83
C ARG A 7 3.17 -4.24 2.42
N ASN A 8 3.81 -5.03 3.29
CA ASN A 8 5.11 -4.69 3.89
C ASN A 8 6.26 -4.60 2.87
N LYS A 9 6.07 -5.14 1.67
CA LYS A 9 7.04 -5.09 0.57
C LYS A 9 7.05 -3.70 -0.08
N ILE A 10 8.21 -3.06 -0.09
CA ILE A 10 8.45 -1.81 -0.83
C ILE A 10 8.82 -2.13 -2.28
N LEU A 11 8.09 -1.55 -3.22
CA LEU A 11 8.38 -1.67 -4.65
C LEU A 11 9.37 -0.59 -5.09
N PRO A 12 10.18 -0.80 -6.13
CA PRO A 12 10.91 0.30 -6.74
C PRO A 12 9.94 1.35 -7.30
N ILE A 13 10.27 2.63 -7.16
CA ILE A 13 9.47 3.75 -7.67
C ILE A 13 9.17 3.55 -9.16
N GLY A 14 7.89 3.65 -9.53
CA GLY A 14 7.43 3.50 -10.92
C GLY A 14 7.48 2.08 -11.49
N TYR A 15 7.88 1.07 -10.69
CA TYR A 15 8.01 -0.32 -11.15
C TYR A 15 6.68 -0.88 -11.65
N ALA A 16 5.61 -0.78 -10.84
CA ALA A 16 4.31 -1.34 -11.20
C ALA A 16 3.74 -0.72 -12.49
N ASN A 17 3.87 0.61 -12.65
CA ASN A 17 3.42 1.32 -13.84
C ASN A 17 4.22 0.88 -15.08
N SER A 18 5.54 0.77 -14.95
CA SER A 18 6.42 0.33 -16.04
C SER A 18 6.11 -1.11 -16.45
N ALA A 19 5.96 -2.01 -15.46
CA ALA A 19 5.57 -3.39 -15.69
C ALA A 19 4.19 -3.50 -16.35
N PHE A 20 3.24 -2.63 -15.99
CA PHE A 20 1.92 -2.60 -16.65
C PHE A 20 2.02 -2.18 -18.11
N ILE A 21 2.79 -1.13 -18.41
CA ILE A 21 3.05 -0.70 -19.80
C ILE A 21 3.65 -1.86 -20.63
N GLU A 22 4.59 -2.60 -20.06
CA GLU A 22 5.19 -3.78 -20.73
C GLU A 22 4.19 -4.92 -20.96
N ILE A 23 3.28 -5.16 -20.01
CA ILE A 23 2.19 -6.15 -20.16
C ILE A 23 1.23 -5.71 -21.27
N CYS A 24 0.85 -4.43 -21.29
CA CYS A 24 -0.12 -3.90 -22.23
C CYS A 24 0.39 -3.80 -23.66
N LYS A 25 1.69 -3.54 -23.85
CA LYS A 25 2.28 -3.25 -25.17
C LYS A 25 1.50 -2.11 -25.85
N GLU A 26 0.81 -2.42 -26.95
CA GLU A 26 -0.02 -1.47 -27.72
C GLU A 26 -1.52 -1.59 -27.40
N LYS A 27 -1.93 -2.55 -26.56
CA LYS A 27 -3.34 -2.78 -26.21
C LYS A 27 -3.72 -1.99 -24.96
N GLU A 28 -4.75 -1.17 -25.09
CA GLU A 28 -5.38 -0.51 -23.95
C GLU A 28 -6.42 -1.45 -23.32
N TYR A 29 -6.32 -1.63 -21.99
CA TYR A 29 -7.32 -2.36 -21.21
C TYR A 29 -8.17 -1.37 -20.44
N LYS A 30 -9.49 -1.44 -20.59
CA LYS A 30 -10.44 -0.52 -19.92
C LYS A 30 -10.92 -1.05 -18.56
N SER A 31 -10.69 -2.33 -18.28
CA SER A 31 -11.10 -2.97 -17.04
C SER A 31 -10.19 -4.13 -16.66
N LEU A 32 -10.21 -4.50 -15.38
CA LEU A 32 -9.46 -5.65 -14.89
C LEU A 32 -9.96 -6.94 -15.54
N GLN A 33 -11.26 -7.05 -15.80
CA GLN A 33 -11.85 -8.22 -16.46
C GLN A 33 -11.27 -8.40 -17.88
N GLU A 34 -11.12 -7.30 -18.63
CA GLU A 34 -10.52 -7.34 -19.97
C GLU A 34 -9.06 -7.80 -19.92
N LEU A 35 -8.29 -7.32 -18.94
CA LEU A 35 -6.89 -7.75 -18.72
C LEU A 35 -6.81 -9.24 -18.41
N LEU A 36 -7.72 -9.74 -17.57
CA LEU A 36 -7.75 -11.14 -17.14
C LEU A 36 -8.34 -12.11 -18.19
N LEU A 37 -8.86 -11.62 -19.32
CA LEU A 37 -9.17 -12.47 -20.48
C LEU A 37 -7.89 -12.88 -21.25
N ASP A 38 -6.87 -12.02 -21.22
CA ASP A 38 -5.64 -12.23 -21.98
C ASP A 38 -4.51 -12.80 -21.12
N TYR A 39 -4.53 -12.54 -19.81
CA TYR A 39 -3.46 -12.91 -18.90
C TYR A 39 -3.97 -13.60 -17.64
N ASP A 40 -3.22 -14.61 -17.20
CA ASP A 40 -3.46 -15.23 -15.90
C ASP A 40 -3.16 -14.25 -14.76
N ARG A 41 -4.02 -14.24 -13.74
CA ARG A 41 -3.90 -13.32 -12.60
C ARG A 41 -2.55 -13.47 -11.89
N SER A 42 -2.06 -14.71 -11.72
CA SER A 42 -0.79 -14.97 -11.04
C SER A 42 0.39 -14.38 -11.80
N ASP A 43 0.39 -14.51 -13.14
CA ASP A 43 1.42 -13.92 -14.00
C ASP A 43 1.42 -12.39 -13.95
N VAL A 44 0.24 -11.77 -13.94
CA VAL A 44 0.12 -10.31 -13.84
C VAL A 44 0.62 -9.82 -12.49
N ILE A 45 0.23 -10.47 -11.38
CA ILE A 45 0.70 -10.11 -10.03
C ILE A 45 2.22 -10.28 -9.91
N LYS A 46 2.77 -11.37 -10.48
CA LYS A 46 4.22 -11.61 -10.52
C LYS A 46 4.95 -10.51 -11.25
N ARG A 47 4.46 -10.08 -12.42
CA ARG A 47 5.11 -9.02 -13.20
C ARG A 47 4.99 -7.65 -12.53
N LEU A 48 3.80 -7.27 -12.10
CA LEU A 48 3.53 -5.94 -11.52
C LEU A 48 4.15 -5.73 -10.15
N TYR A 49 4.15 -6.76 -9.31
CA TYR A 49 4.48 -6.64 -7.89
C TYR A 49 5.63 -7.56 -7.46
N SER A 50 6.23 -8.30 -8.39
CA SER A 50 7.27 -9.29 -8.11
C SER A 50 6.84 -10.34 -7.07
N GLU A 51 5.55 -10.64 -6.97
CA GLU A 51 4.98 -11.60 -6.01
C GLU A 51 4.59 -12.88 -6.73
N ASP A 52 5.14 -14.01 -6.29
CA ASP A 52 4.67 -15.32 -6.71
C ASP A 52 3.49 -15.75 -5.85
N ILE A 53 2.33 -15.96 -6.49
CA ILE A 53 1.16 -16.55 -5.83
C ILE A 53 0.96 -17.96 -6.34
N ASN A 54 0.71 -18.90 -5.41
CA ASN A 54 0.64 -20.33 -5.71
C ASN A 54 -0.63 -20.76 -6.47
N ASN A 55 -1.56 -19.82 -6.73
CA ASN A 55 -2.85 -20.09 -7.33
C ASN A 55 -3.37 -18.85 -8.07
N SER A 56 -3.95 -19.04 -9.26
CA SER A 56 -4.60 -17.97 -10.02
C SER A 56 -5.85 -17.41 -9.32
N ASN A 57 -6.53 -18.24 -8.51
CA ASN A 57 -7.57 -17.77 -7.61
C ASN A 57 -6.92 -17.10 -6.38
N LEU A 58 -6.90 -15.77 -6.38
CA LEU A 58 -6.31 -14.97 -5.31
C LEU A 58 -6.89 -15.34 -3.94
N GLU A 59 -8.19 -15.64 -3.85
CA GLU A 59 -8.87 -15.92 -2.58
C GLU A 59 -8.37 -17.20 -1.89
N GLU A 60 -7.80 -18.12 -2.66
CA GLU A 60 -7.24 -19.40 -2.18
C GLU A 60 -5.76 -19.28 -1.78
N THR A 61 -5.17 -18.09 -1.87
CA THR A 61 -3.75 -17.88 -1.58
C THR A 61 -3.50 -17.51 -0.11
N ASP A 62 -2.35 -17.90 0.43
CA ASP A 62 -1.93 -17.52 1.78
C ASP A 62 -1.82 -16.01 1.95
N ILE A 63 -1.36 -15.29 0.92
CA ILE A 63 -1.27 -13.83 0.95
C ILE A 63 -2.66 -13.19 1.12
N TYR A 64 -3.70 -13.73 0.46
CA TYR A 64 -5.06 -13.22 0.63
C TYR A 64 -5.64 -13.56 2.01
N ARG A 65 -5.38 -14.76 2.53
CA ARG A 65 -5.76 -15.14 3.91
C ARG A 65 -5.16 -14.18 4.94
N LEU A 66 -3.88 -13.84 4.80
CA LEU A 66 -3.22 -12.87 5.69
C LEU A 66 -3.73 -11.45 5.49
N TYR A 67 -4.10 -11.07 4.25
CA TYR A 67 -4.77 -9.80 3.99
C TYR A 67 -6.11 -9.73 4.74
N GLN A 68 -6.95 -10.78 4.66
CA GLN A 68 -8.24 -10.82 5.36
C GLN A 68 -8.04 -10.73 6.88
N LEU A 69 -7.06 -11.45 7.43
CA LEU A 69 -6.75 -11.38 8.85
C LEU A 69 -6.38 -9.96 9.31
N ALA A 70 -5.51 -9.26 8.57
CA ALA A 70 -5.17 -7.87 8.86
C ALA A 70 -6.38 -6.94 8.70
N HIS A 71 -7.18 -7.14 7.65
CA HIS A 71 -8.35 -6.33 7.37
C HIS A 71 -9.42 -6.42 8.47
N GLU A 72 -9.67 -7.64 8.97
CA GLU A 72 -10.69 -7.91 10.00
C GLU A 72 -10.21 -7.53 11.41
N SER A 73 -8.97 -7.84 11.76
CA SER A 73 -8.40 -7.50 13.07
C SER A 73 -8.10 -6.00 13.20
N GLY A 74 -7.76 -5.34 12.09
CA GLY A 74 -7.24 -3.97 12.12
C GLY A 74 -5.83 -3.88 12.72
N GLU A 75 -5.11 -4.99 12.75
CA GLU A 75 -3.73 -5.13 13.26
C GLU A 75 -2.76 -5.58 12.15
N ASP A 76 -1.49 -5.25 12.35
CA ASP A 76 -0.40 -5.69 11.47
C ASP A 76 -0.22 -7.22 11.53
N ASN A 77 0.34 -7.77 10.46
CA ASN A 77 0.88 -9.12 10.46
C ASN A 77 2.20 -9.20 9.66
N GLU A 78 2.71 -10.41 9.48
CA GLU A 78 3.98 -10.66 8.80
C GLU A 78 4.06 -10.08 7.37
N LEU A 79 2.92 -10.00 6.66
CA LEU A 79 2.88 -9.52 5.29
C LEU A 79 2.25 -8.13 5.13
N PHE A 80 1.46 -7.68 6.10
CA PHE A 80 0.66 -6.47 5.96
C PHE A 80 0.77 -5.55 7.15
N LYS A 81 0.75 -4.24 6.85
CA LYS A 81 0.69 -3.15 7.81
C LYS A 81 -0.65 -2.44 7.68
N ILE A 82 -1.27 -2.13 8.80
CA ILE A 82 -2.47 -1.30 8.88
C ILE A 82 -2.03 0.15 9.02
N MET A 83 -2.31 0.93 7.98
CA MET A 83 -1.90 2.33 7.90
C MET A 83 -3.11 3.25 7.84
N TYR A 84 -2.95 4.51 8.22
CA TYR A 84 -3.94 5.55 8.00
C TYR A 84 -3.64 6.26 6.68
N SER A 85 -4.59 6.25 5.74
CA SER A 85 -4.47 6.99 4.46
C SER A 85 -4.57 8.49 4.72
N VAL A 86 -3.51 9.24 4.40
CA VAL A 86 -3.44 10.69 4.55
C VAL A 86 -4.19 11.35 3.39
N ASP A 87 -3.82 10.93 2.18
CA ASP A 87 -4.40 11.27 0.88
C ASP A 87 -4.20 10.08 -0.10
N ASP A 88 -4.29 10.33 -1.41
CA ASP A 88 -4.16 9.32 -2.45
C ASP A 88 -2.71 8.87 -2.71
N GLU A 89 -1.72 9.66 -2.27
CA GLU A 89 -0.30 9.41 -2.48
C GLU A 89 0.40 8.96 -1.19
N PHE A 90 -0.11 9.33 -0.02
CA PHE A 90 0.54 9.07 1.26
C PHE A 90 -0.32 8.31 2.26
N ALA A 91 0.34 7.42 3.00
CA ALA A 91 -0.22 6.77 4.17
C ALA A 91 0.79 6.82 5.33
N VAL A 92 0.30 6.72 6.56
CA VAL A 92 1.14 6.71 7.75
C VAL A 92 0.90 5.45 8.57
N HIS A 93 2.00 4.79 8.93
CA HIS A 93 2.02 3.67 9.85
C HIS A 93 2.40 4.18 11.24
N LEU A 94 1.55 3.90 12.22
CA LEU A 94 1.71 4.36 13.60
C LEU A 94 1.96 3.14 14.50
N THR A 95 3.14 3.12 15.12
CA THR A 95 3.54 2.12 16.12
C THR A 95 4.16 2.84 17.32
N GLU A 96 5.34 2.45 17.79
CA GLU A 96 6.19 3.30 18.63
C GLU A 96 6.80 4.45 17.82
N ASN A 97 6.90 4.27 16.50
CA ASN A 97 7.36 5.28 15.57
C ASN A 97 6.27 5.67 14.56
N ILE A 98 6.50 6.79 13.89
CA ILE A 98 5.66 7.35 12.84
C ILE A 98 6.42 7.19 11.53
N TYR A 99 5.91 6.33 10.64
CA TYR A 99 6.48 6.13 9.32
C TYR A 99 5.52 6.65 8.25
N LEU A 100 6.00 7.55 7.40
CA LEU A 100 5.30 8.02 6.21
C LEU A 100 5.67 7.14 5.03
N TYR A 101 4.65 6.70 4.29
CA TYR A 101 4.80 5.88 3.10
C TYR A 101 4.25 6.63 1.89
N HIS A 102 4.95 6.55 0.76
CA HIS A 102 4.43 6.94 -0.53
C HIS A 102 3.85 5.70 -1.24
N MET A 103 2.65 5.82 -1.76
CA MET A 103 1.89 4.72 -2.37
C MET A 103 2.38 4.49 -3.80
N ALA A 104 2.76 3.25 -4.10
CA ALA A 104 3.34 2.88 -5.40
C ALA A 104 2.34 2.93 -6.56
N VAL A 105 1.04 2.76 -6.26
CA VAL A 105 -0.02 2.64 -7.27
C VAL A 105 -1.25 3.38 -6.81
N LYS A 106 -1.77 4.27 -7.68
CA LYS A 106 -3.05 4.96 -7.47
C LYS A 106 -4.20 3.99 -7.74
N LYS A 107 -5.23 3.97 -6.88
CA LYS A 107 -6.36 3.03 -6.97
C LYS A 107 -7.31 3.26 -8.16
N GLU A 108 -7.02 4.26 -8.99
CA GLU A 108 -7.76 4.57 -10.22
C GLU A 108 -7.27 3.74 -11.42
N GLU A 109 -6.07 3.18 -11.33
CA GLU A 109 -5.45 2.40 -12.40
C GLU A 109 -6.07 1.01 -12.51
N VAL A 110 -6.29 0.51 -13.73
CA VAL A 110 -6.94 -0.79 -13.99
C VAL A 110 -6.25 -1.94 -13.27
N TYR A 111 -4.92 -1.95 -13.26
CA TYR A 111 -4.12 -2.99 -12.62
C TYR A 111 -4.03 -2.86 -11.10
N SER A 112 -4.40 -1.70 -10.53
CA SER A 112 -4.43 -1.51 -9.07
C SER A 112 -5.54 -2.32 -8.38
N LEU A 113 -6.52 -2.76 -9.17
CA LEU A 113 -7.68 -3.54 -8.74
C LEU A 113 -7.40 -5.05 -8.70
N ILE A 114 -6.26 -5.51 -9.21
CA ILE A 114 -5.94 -6.95 -9.25
C ILE A 114 -5.73 -7.56 -7.87
N VAL A 115 -5.42 -6.71 -6.87
CA VAL A 115 -5.35 -7.08 -5.46
C VAL A 115 -6.13 -6.08 -4.60
N PRO A 116 -6.69 -6.51 -3.46
CA PRO A 116 -7.48 -5.63 -2.60
C PRO A 116 -6.64 -4.73 -1.68
N TRP A 117 -5.35 -5.02 -1.48
CA TRP A 117 -4.43 -4.22 -0.67
C TRP A 117 -3.68 -3.15 -1.49
N HIS A 118 -2.85 -2.35 -0.82
CA HIS A 118 -1.97 -1.34 -1.41
C HIS A 118 -0.50 -1.76 -1.36
N TYR A 119 0.32 -1.14 -2.20
CA TYR A 119 1.78 -1.21 -2.14
C TYR A 119 2.35 0.18 -1.94
N ALA A 120 3.50 0.26 -1.28
CA ALA A 120 4.29 1.47 -1.17
C ALA A 120 5.58 1.33 -1.99
N ASP A 121 6.14 2.46 -2.41
CA ASP A 121 7.43 2.51 -3.10
C ASP A 121 8.53 3.23 -2.32
N SER A 122 8.16 3.84 -1.19
CA SER A 122 9.10 4.37 -0.22
C SER A 122 8.49 4.42 1.18
N GLU A 123 9.38 4.42 2.16
CA GLU A 123 9.10 4.57 3.57
C GLU A 123 10.07 5.61 4.15
N LYS A 124 9.58 6.45 5.05
CA LYS A 124 10.38 7.42 5.77
C LYS A 124 9.92 7.53 7.22
N TYR A 125 10.87 7.33 8.14
CA TYR A 125 10.69 7.71 9.54
C TYR A 125 10.51 9.23 9.66
N ILE A 126 9.48 9.67 10.39
CA ILE A 126 9.16 11.09 10.58
C ILE A 126 8.96 11.48 12.06
N GLY A 127 9.25 10.58 12.99
CA GLY A 127 9.18 10.82 14.42
C GLY A 127 8.69 9.62 15.22
N ASP A 128 8.46 9.84 16.51
CA ASP A 128 8.00 8.85 17.47
C ASP A 128 6.58 9.18 17.95
N THR A 129 5.78 8.16 18.28
CA THR A 129 4.40 8.37 18.75
C THR A 129 4.34 8.83 20.23
N TRP A 130 5.31 8.40 21.05
CA TRP A 130 5.36 8.67 22.50
C TRP A 130 4.06 8.24 23.21
N TRP A 131 3.43 9.14 23.96
CA TRP A 131 2.16 8.92 24.67
C TRP A 131 0.95 9.51 23.90
N GLU A 132 1.16 9.98 22.67
CA GLU A 132 0.11 10.61 21.86
C GLU A 132 -0.77 9.55 21.22
N LYS A 133 -2.07 9.82 21.13
CA LYS A 133 -3.01 8.89 20.49
C LYS A 133 -2.92 9.02 18.99
N ASP A 134 -3.14 7.93 18.25
CA ASP A 134 -3.18 7.92 16.79
C ASP A 134 -3.98 9.10 16.20
N LYS A 135 -5.18 9.36 16.75
CA LYS A 135 -6.04 10.45 16.29
C LYS A 135 -5.34 11.82 16.38
N GLU A 136 -4.63 12.10 17.47
CA GLU A 136 -3.90 13.36 17.68
C GLU A 136 -2.74 13.48 16.70
N ILE A 137 -2.00 12.38 16.47
CA ILE A 137 -0.91 12.33 15.51
C ILE A 137 -1.40 12.62 14.09
N ILE A 138 -2.50 11.98 13.69
CA ILE A 138 -3.12 12.20 12.38
C ILE A 138 -3.61 13.64 12.22
N GLU A 139 -4.25 14.22 13.24
CA GLU A 139 -4.71 15.61 13.19
C GLU A 139 -3.54 16.59 13.10
N ASN A 140 -2.46 16.35 13.85
CA ASN A 140 -1.24 17.16 13.81
C ASN A 140 -0.52 17.05 12.46
N LEU A 141 -0.48 15.87 11.84
CA LEU A 141 0.10 15.67 10.51
C LEU A 141 -0.59 16.52 9.43
N LYS A 142 -1.87 16.85 9.62
CA LYS A 142 -2.65 17.69 8.70
C LYS A 142 -2.63 19.18 9.01
N SER A 143 -2.40 19.54 10.27
CA SER A 143 -2.60 20.91 10.76
C SER A 143 -1.32 21.64 11.12
N LEU A 144 -0.25 20.92 11.50
CA LEU A 144 1.04 21.51 11.83
C LEU A 144 1.88 21.73 10.57
N SER A 145 2.75 22.75 10.64
CA SER A 145 3.86 22.85 9.70
C SER A 145 4.79 21.65 9.88
N ILE A 146 5.54 21.28 8.82
CA ILE A 146 6.49 20.16 8.91
C ILE A 146 7.53 20.35 10.02
N ILE A 147 7.97 21.60 10.27
CA ILE A 147 8.93 21.92 11.32
C ILE A 147 8.31 21.74 12.71
N ASP A 148 7.06 22.17 12.90
CA ASP A 148 6.38 22.00 14.19
C ASP A 148 6.03 20.53 14.46
N PHE A 149 5.68 19.78 13.42
CA PHE A 149 5.49 18.33 13.49
C PHE A 149 6.79 17.63 13.96
N PHE A 150 7.92 17.90 13.29
CA PHE A 150 9.21 17.31 13.70
C PHE A 150 9.65 17.74 15.10
N ARG A 151 9.36 18.99 15.51
CA ARG A 151 9.67 19.46 16.87
C ARG A 151 8.89 18.67 17.93
N ARG A 152 7.61 18.41 17.67
CA ARG A 152 6.71 17.68 18.57
C ARG A 152 7.07 16.20 18.64
N TYR A 153 7.26 15.56 17.50
CA TYR A 153 7.44 14.11 17.38
C TYR A 153 8.90 13.67 17.27
N LYS A 154 9.88 14.57 17.43
CA LYS A 154 11.32 14.27 17.39
C LYS A 154 11.81 13.65 16.08
N GLY A 155 11.20 14.00 14.96
CA GLY A 155 11.52 13.48 13.63
C GLY A 155 12.77 14.05 12.94
N TYR A 156 13.82 14.39 13.69
CA TYR A 156 15.08 14.95 13.17
C TYR A 156 16.26 14.00 13.34
#